data_AF-A0A9Q0DC64-F1
#
_entry.id   AF-A0A9Q0DC64-F1
#
_cell.length_a   1.000
_cell.length_b   1.000
_cell.length_c   1.000
_cell.angle_alpha   90.00
_cell.angle_beta   90.00
_cell.angle_gamma   90.00
#
_symmetry.space_group_name_H-M   'P 1'
#
loop_
_entity.id
_entity.type
_entity.pdbx_description
1 polymer ?
#
loop_
_entity_poly.entity_id
_entity_poly.type
_entity_poly.pdbx_seq_one_letter_code
_entity_poly.pdbx_strand_id
1 'polypeptide(L)'
;EPLDGHFCVDANGGECLAAQNHRVCSPGQHISQRGTTDKDTECLHCTNGTFSDGTSTSCQTHTKCDSVGLELIKPGSDSTDSECGKPGVRTGQVLIGLVVAAIPIVAIVTAVVFGDIKKEKLNQRQRESIRNGKYTHAKRDNV
;
A
#
# COMPACT_ATOMS: atom_id res chain seq x y z
N GLU A 1 21.82 -14.81 49.50
CA GLU A 1 21.10 -14.82 48.21
C GLU A 1 21.29 -13.48 47.51
N PRO A 2 21.75 -13.45 46.25
CA PRO A 2 21.74 -12.22 45.46
C PRO A 2 20.31 -11.77 45.15
N LEU A 3 20.13 -10.48 44.92
CA LEU A 3 18.85 -9.89 44.52
C LEU A 3 18.37 -10.45 43.17
N ASP A 4 17.06 -10.46 42.97
CA ASP A 4 16.44 -10.81 41.70
C ASP A 4 17.03 -9.95 40.56
N GLY A 5 17.36 -10.59 39.44
CA GLY A 5 18.03 -9.95 38.31
C GLY A 5 19.56 -9.80 38.41
N HIS A 6 20.23 -10.44 39.38
CA HIS A 6 21.70 -10.46 39.48
C HIS A 6 22.26 -11.88 39.58
N PHE A 7 23.48 -12.08 39.05
CA PHE A 7 24.27 -13.30 39.23
C PHE A 7 25.60 -12.99 39.93
N CYS A 8 26.08 -13.95 40.71
CA CYS A 8 27.33 -13.84 41.44
C CYS A 8 28.52 -14.05 40.50
N VAL A 9 29.51 -13.13 40.57
CA VAL A 9 30.75 -13.22 39.80
C VAL A 9 31.96 -13.54 40.68
N ASP A 10 31.84 -13.35 42.00
CA ASP A 10 32.87 -13.68 42.98
C ASP A 10 32.25 -14.30 44.23
N ALA A 11 32.59 -15.56 44.51
CA ALA A 11 32.04 -16.34 45.61
C ALA A 11 33.15 -16.87 46.51
N ASN A 12 33.01 -16.66 47.82
CA ASN A 12 33.91 -17.19 48.84
C ASN A 12 33.12 -17.92 49.93
N GLY A 13 33.37 -19.22 50.11
CA GLY A 13 32.77 -19.99 51.20
C GLY A 13 31.23 -20.04 51.21
N GLY A 14 30.57 -19.81 50.07
CA GLY A 14 29.11 -19.74 49.96
C GLY A 14 28.52 -18.32 50.07
N GLU A 15 29.34 -17.31 50.34
CA GLU A 15 28.94 -15.90 50.31
C GLU A 15 29.33 -15.25 48.97
N CYS A 16 28.43 -14.44 48.41
CA CYS A 16 28.68 -13.69 47.18
C CYS A 16 29.30 -12.33 47.52
N LEU A 17 30.56 -12.12 47.13
CA LEU A 17 31.31 -10.90 47.39
C LEU A 17 31.06 -9.83 46.32
N ALA A 18 30.77 -10.24 45.09
CA ALA A 18 30.43 -9.35 43.99
C ALA A 18 29.36 -9.97 43.09
N ALA A 19 28.37 -9.15 42.73
CA ALA A 19 27.27 -9.53 41.84
C ALA A 19 27.19 -8.58 40.65
N GLN A 20 26.69 -9.09 39.52
CA GLN A 20 26.45 -8.35 38.30
C GLN A 20 25.00 -8.52 37.86
N ASN A 21 24.43 -7.51 37.22
CA ASN A 21 23.09 -7.60 36.62
C ASN A 21 23.06 -8.71 35.58
N HIS A 22 21.94 -9.42 35.49
CA HIS A 22 21.68 -10.30 34.36
C HIS A 22 21.65 -9.50 33.07
N ARG A 23 22.25 -10.04 32.01
CA ARG A 23 22.19 -9.43 30.68
C ARG A 23 20.76 -9.46 30.16
N VAL A 24 20.41 -8.40 29.41
CA VAL A 24 19.15 -8.31 28.68
C VAL A 24 19.38 -8.79 27.26
N CYS A 25 18.49 -9.64 26.74
CA CYS A 25 18.60 -10.09 25.36
C CYS A 25 18.27 -8.95 24.40
N SER A 26 18.98 -8.89 23.28
CA SER A 26 18.74 -7.86 22.26
C SER A 26 17.52 -8.22 21.40
N PRO A 27 16.89 -7.25 20.73
CA PRO A 27 15.96 -7.55 19.65
C PRO A 27 16.63 -8.49 18.63
N GLY A 28 15.91 -9.47 18.12
CA GLY A 28 16.51 -10.58 17.36
C GLY A 28 16.84 -11.80 18.20
N GLN A 29 16.76 -11.71 19.53
CA GLN A 29 17.07 -12.80 20.46
C GLN A 29 15.91 -13.09 21.40
N HIS A 30 15.82 -14.33 21.87
CA HIS A 30 14.93 -14.75 22.94
C HIS A 30 15.71 -15.29 24.14
N ILE A 31 15.11 -15.24 25.31
CA ILE A 31 15.68 -15.79 26.55
C ILE A 31 15.59 -17.31 26.49
N SER A 32 16.71 -17.99 26.24
CA SER A 32 16.78 -19.46 26.22
C SER A 32 16.86 -20.04 27.63
N GLN A 33 17.57 -19.36 28.53
CA GLN A 33 17.66 -19.69 29.95
C GLN A 33 17.62 -18.39 30.75
N ARG A 34 16.71 -18.32 31.73
CA ARG A 34 16.68 -17.19 32.67
C ARG A 34 17.92 -17.25 33.57
N GLY A 35 18.50 -16.08 33.83
CA GLY A 35 19.56 -15.95 34.81
C GLY A 35 19.13 -16.47 36.17
N THR A 36 20.11 -16.97 36.91
CA THR A 36 19.99 -17.45 38.29
C THR A 36 20.98 -16.71 39.17
N THR A 37 20.98 -17.01 40.47
CA THR A 37 21.99 -16.54 41.42
C THR A 37 23.43 -16.82 40.97
N ASP A 38 23.67 -17.92 40.25
CA ASP A 38 25.02 -18.36 39.90
C ASP A 38 25.36 -18.21 38.41
N LYS A 39 24.36 -17.92 37.57
CA LYS A 39 24.51 -17.87 36.11
C LYS A 39 23.77 -16.68 35.52
N ASP A 40 24.40 -16.06 34.54
CA ASP A 40 23.78 -15.01 33.75
C ASP A 40 22.65 -15.58 32.85
N THR A 41 21.79 -14.70 32.33
CA THR A 41 20.76 -15.00 31.35
C THR A 41 21.39 -15.45 30.03
N GLU A 42 20.91 -16.54 29.46
CA GLU A 42 21.29 -16.99 28.12
C GLU A 42 20.27 -16.51 27.07
N CYS A 43 20.79 -16.10 25.92
CA CYS A 43 20.03 -15.52 24.82
C CYS A 43 20.43 -16.23 23.53
N LEU A 44 19.45 -16.61 22.73
CA LEU A 44 19.64 -17.23 21.42
C LEU A 44 18.95 -16.42 20.33
N HIS A 45 19.52 -16.45 19.13
CA HIS A 45 18.97 -15.76 17.98
C HIS A 45 17.69 -16.43 17.46
N CYS A 46 16.76 -15.61 17.00
CA CYS A 46 15.59 -16.08 16.29
C CYS A 46 15.96 -16.66 14.92
N THR A 47 15.20 -17.68 14.52
CA THR A 47 15.37 -18.31 13.21
C THR A 47 14.51 -17.61 12.16
N ASN A 48 14.78 -17.87 10.88
CA ASN A 48 14.03 -17.25 9.80
C ASN A 48 12.52 -17.52 9.92
N GLY A 49 11.71 -16.49 9.70
CA GLY A 49 10.26 -16.52 9.89
C GLY A 49 9.80 -16.31 11.34
N THR A 50 10.72 -16.00 12.26
CA THR A 50 10.40 -15.68 13.65
C THR A 50 11.09 -14.41 14.12
N PHE A 51 10.53 -13.75 15.14
CA PHE A 51 11.06 -12.52 15.71
C PHE A 51 10.92 -12.44 17.24
N SER A 52 11.70 -11.58 17.86
CA SER A 52 11.62 -11.27 19.29
C SER A 52 12.13 -9.86 19.58
N ASP A 53 11.50 -9.19 20.53
CA ASP A 53 11.89 -7.88 21.05
C ASP A 53 13.01 -7.95 22.10
N GLY A 54 13.47 -9.16 22.45
CA GLY A 54 14.47 -9.40 23.47
C GLY A 54 13.91 -9.67 24.87
N THR A 55 12.59 -9.56 25.07
CA THR A 55 11.96 -9.76 26.39
C THR A 55 11.31 -11.14 26.53
N SER A 56 11.05 -11.79 25.40
CA SER A 56 10.33 -13.06 25.34
C SER A 56 11.26 -14.27 25.57
N THR A 57 10.71 -15.34 26.14
CA THR A 57 11.43 -16.64 26.30
C THR A 57 11.43 -17.49 25.04
N SER A 58 10.71 -17.07 24.00
CA SER A 58 10.68 -17.73 22.70
C SER A 58 10.47 -16.71 21.59
N CYS A 59 10.90 -17.04 20.38
CA CYS A 59 10.62 -16.23 19.20
C CYS A 59 9.19 -16.46 18.72
N GLN A 60 8.51 -15.37 18.36
CA GLN A 60 7.17 -15.40 17.81
C GLN A 60 7.23 -15.60 16.30
N THR A 61 6.27 -16.33 15.73
CA THR A 61 6.22 -16.49 14.26
C THR A 61 5.73 -15.21 13.61
N HIS A 62 6.28 -14.86 12.45
CA HIS A 62 5.82 -13.72 11.68
C HIS A 62 4.33 -13.84 11.31
N THR A 63 3.63 -12.72 11.35
CA THR A 63 2.25 -12.61 10.89
C THR A 63 2.18 -12.89 9.40
N LYS A 64 1.32 -13.85 9.03
CA LYS A 64 1.01 -14.14 7.63
C LYS A 64 -0.11 -13.22 7.18
N CYS A 65 0.21 -12.16 6.45
CA CYS A 65 -0.78 -11.14 6.05
C CYS A 65 -1.99 -11.72 5.30
N ASP A 66 -1.78 -12.74 4.45
CA ASP A 66 -2.85 -13.42 3.73
C ASP A 66 -3.88 -14.07 4.67
N SER A 67 -3.44 -14.54 5.84
CA SER A 67 -4.33 -15.17 6.83
C SER A 67 -5.29 -14.19 7.50
N VAL A 68 -4.97 -12.89 7.44
CA VAL A 68 -5.81 -11.80 7.96
C VAL A 68 -6.42 -10.95 6.84
N GLY A 69 -6.36 -11.41 5.59
CA GLY A 69 -6.93 -10.73 4.44
C GLY A 69 -6.25 -9.40 4.08
N LEU A 70 -4.97 -9.26 4.42
CA LEU A 70 -4.14 -8.09 4.12
C LEU A 70 -2.98 -8.47 3.21
N GLU A 71 -2.41 -7.48 2.54
CA GLU A 71 -1.17 -7.67 1.76
C GLU A 71 0.06 -7.36 2.61
N LEU A 72 1.15 -8.08 2.34
CA LEU A 72 2.45 -7.80 2.95
C LEU A 72 2.99 -6.46 2.45
N ILE A 73 3.12 -5.49 3.36
CA ILE A 73 3.69 -4.17 3.07
C ILE A 73 5.20 -4.20 3.27
N LYS A 74 5.64 -4.81 4.37
CA LYS A 74 7.05 -4.92 4.72
C LYS A 74 7.33 -6.29 5.36
N PRO A 75 8.37 -7.00 4.89
CA PRO A 75 8.76 -8.26 5.48
C PRO A 75 9.24 -8.05 6.93
N GLY A 76 8.89 -8.99 7.80
CA GLY A 76 9.45 -9.05 9.16
C GLY A 76 10.96 -9.35 9.15
N SER A 77 11.60 -9.07 10.28
CA SER A 77 13.00 -9.39 10.58
C SER A 77 13.07 -10.31 11.80
N ASP A 78 14.27 -10.66 12.26
CA ASP A 78 14.46 -11.34 13.55
C ASP A 78 14.02 -10.48 14.76
N SER A 79 13.93 -9.17 14.59
CA SER A 79 13.62 -8.21 15.65
C SER A 79 12.21 -7.63 15.57
N THR A 80 11.56 -7.69 14.40
CA THR A 80 10.23 -7.11 14.18
C THR A 80 9.32 -8.02 13.39
N ASP A 81 8.02 -7.95 13.67
CA ASP A 81 7.01 -8.66 12.88
C ASP A 81 6.88 -8.12 11.44
N SER A 82 6.19 -8.87 10.59
CA SER A 82 5.75 -8.44 9.27
C SER A 82 4.68 -7.34 9.37
N GLU A 83 4.82 -6.28 8.58
CA GLU A 83 3.82 -5.21 8.51
C GLU A 83 2.81 -5.51 7.40
N CYS A 84 1.54 -5.64 7.79
CA CYS A 84 0.43 -5.92 6.89
C CYS A 84 -0.43 -4.68 6.66
N GLY A 85 -0.97 -4.54 5.45
CA GLY A 85 -1.78 -3.38 5.08
C GLY A 85 -2.79 -3.72 3.99
N LYS A 86 -3.74 -2.79 3.77
CA LYS A 86 -4.69 -2.93 2.67
C LYS A 86 -3.96 -2.69 1.35
N PRO A 87 -4.32 -3.40 0.26
CA PRO A 87 -3.87 -3.03 -1.06
C PRO A 87 -4.19 -1.55 -1.28
N GLY A 88 -3.16 -0.74 -1.47
CA GLY A 88 -3.35 0.66 -1.85
C GLY A 88 -4.16 0.67 -3.14
N VAL A 89 -5.30 1.37 -3.17
CA VAL A 89 -6.00 1.67 -4.41
C VAL A 89 -4.97 2.33 -5.32
N ARG A 90 -4.48 1.58 -6.33
CA ARG A 90 -3.45 2.07 -7.23
C ARG A 90 -4.04 3.31 -7.88
N THR A 91 -3.53 4.49 -7.53
CA THR A 91 -3.99 5.79 -8.07
C THR A 91 -4.04 5.79 -9.59
N GLY A 92 -3.22 4.95 -10.25
CA GLY A 92 -3.28 4.69 -11.68
C GLY A 92 -4.61 4.11 -12.20
N GLN A 93 -5.32 3.26 -11.43
CA GLN A 93 -6.61 2.70 -11.85
C GLN A 93 -7.74 3.75 -11.88
N VAL A 94 -7.69 4.74 -10.99
CA VAL A 94 -8.66 5.85 -10.99
C VAL A 94 -8.46 6.75 -12.21
N LEU A 95 -7.21 7.04 -12.56
CA LEU A 95 -6.88 7.87 -13.72
C LEU A 95 -7.23 7.18 -15.05
N ILE A 96 -6.98 5.87 -15.16
CA ILE A 96 -7.36 5.10 -16.35
C ILE A 96 -8.89 5.09 -16.52
N GLY A 97 -9.65 4.90 -15.44
CA GLY A 97 -11.11 4.96 -15.48
C GLY A 97 -11.64 6.32 -15.95
N LEU A 98 -11.07 7.43 -15.46
CA LEU A 98 -11.47 8.78 -15.86
C LEU A 98 -11.15 9.09 -17.33
N VAL A 99 -9.97 8.70 -17.82
CA VAL A 99 -9.56 8.94 -19.20
C VAL A 99 -10.42 8.12 -20.17
N VAL A 100 -10.66 6.84 -19.86
CA VAL A 100 -11.50 5.96 -20.71
C VAL A 100 -12.95 6.42 -20.74
N ALA A 101 -13.48 6.97 -19.63
CA ALA A 101 -14.83 7.52 -19.60
C ALA A 101 -14.95 8.86 -20.34
N ALA A 102 -13.92 9.72 -20.30
CA ALA A 102 -13.97 11.05 -20.92
C ALA A 102 -13.86 11.02 -22.46
N ILE A 103 -13.05 10.13 -23.04
CA ILE A 103 -12.83 10.02 -24.49
C ILE A 103 -14.14 9.85 -25.30
N PRO A 104 -15.04 8.89 -24.99
CA PRO A 104 -16.28 8.72 -25.73
C PRO A 104 -17.22 9.92 -25.53
N ILE A 105 -17.23 10.54 -24.34
CA ILE A 105 -18.05 11.74 -24.08
C ILE A 105 -17.59 12.89 -24.98
N VAL A 106 -16.29 13.14 -25.08
CA VAL A 106 -15.73 14.18 -25.96
C VAL A 106 -16.00 13.86 -27.44
N ALA A 107 -15.86 12.60 -27.86
CA ALA A 107 -16.18 12.18 -29.22
C ALA A 107 -17.66 12.39 -29.57
N ILE A 108 -18.57 12.11 -28.64
CA ILE A 108 -20.01 12.33 -28.83
C ILE A 108 -20.32 13.82 -28.92
N VAL A 109 -19.79 14.65 -28.01
CA VAL A 109 -20.03 16.10 -28.02
C VAL A 109 -19.51 16.73 -29.32
N THR A 110 -18.31 16.35 -29.76
CA THR A 110 -17.75 16.85 -31.02
C THR A 110 -18.56 16.41 -32.24
N ALA A 111 -19.06 15.18 -32.27
CA ALA A 111 -19.93 14.69 -33.35
C ALA A 111 -21.28 15.43 -33.40
N VAL A 112 -21.90 15.70 -32.25
CA VAL A 112 -23.17 16.46 -32.15
C VAL A 112 -22.98 17.88 -32.68
N VAL A 113 -21.98 18.62 -32.16
CA VAL A 113 -21.70 20.00 -32.58
C VAL A 113 -21.37 20.06 -34.07
N PHE A 114 -20.54 19.14 -34.58
CA PHE A 114 -20.22 19.09 -35.99
C PHE A 114 -21.44 18.75 -36.86
N GLY A 115 -22.30 17.87 -36.37
CA GLY A 115 -23.58 17.53 -36.99
C GLY A 115 -24.51 18.74 -37.11
N ASP A 116 -24.66 19.52 -36.04
CA ASP A 116 -25.48 20.74 -36.03
C ASP A 116 -24.93 21.80 -36.99
N ILE A 117 -23.61 22.04 -37.00
CA ILE A 117 -22.97 22.98 -37.94
C ILE A 117 -23.18 22.53 -39.39
N LYS A 118 -23.05 21.23 -39.67
CA LYS A 118 -23.24 20.69 -41.03
C LYS A 118 -24.71 20.80 -41.45
N LYS A 119 -25.65 20.57 -40.54
CA LYS A 119 -27.09 20.67 -40.77
C LYS A 119 -27.49 22.12 -41.11
N GLU A 120 -26.98 23.11 -40.38
CA GLU A 120 -27.22 24.52 -40.70
C GLU A 120 -26.69 24.90 -42.09
N LYS A 121 -25.46 24.50 -42.42
CA LYS A 121 -24.88 24.77 -43.75
C LYS A 121 -25.67 24.11 -44.88
N LEU A 122 -26.19 22.88 -44.68
CA LEU A 122 -27.03 22.21 -45.68
C LEU A 122 -28.37 22.93 -45.87
N ASN A 123 -29.00 23.36 -44.77
CA ASN A 123 -30.22 24.16 -44.81
C ASN A 123 -30.03 25.51 -45.53
N GLN A 124 -28.89 26.17 -45.31
CA GLN A 124 -28.54 27.41 -46.03
C GLN A 124 -28.42 27.16 -47.54
N ARG A 125 -27.67 26.14 -47.97
CA ARG A 125 -27.52 25.77 -49.39
C ARG A 125 -28.85 25.45 -50.07
N GLN A 126 -29.74 24.74 -49.36
CA GLN A 126 -31.07 24.40 -49.89
C GLN A 126 -31.96 25.65 -50.06
N ARG A 127 -31.90 26.60 -49.11
CA ARG A 127 -32.61 27.90 -49.21
C ARG A 127 -32.09 28.74 -50.38
N GLU A 128 -30.78 28.75 -50.63
CA GLU A 128 -30.17 29.43 -51.78
C GLU A 128 -30.59 28.80 -53.11
N SER A 129 -30.59 27.47 -53.21
CA SER A 129 -31.08 26.76 -54.40
C SER A 129 -32.54 27.06 -54.70
N ILE A 130 -33.42 27.06 -53.68
CA ILE A 130 -34.84 27.41 -53.84
C ILE A 130 -35.02 28.87 -54.28
N ARG A 131 -34.22 29.80 -53.74
CA ARG A 131 -34.26 31.22 -54.12
C ARG A 131 -33.83 31.43 -55.57
N ASN A 132 -32.73 30.80 -55.98
CA ASN A 132 -32.21 30.90 -57.35
C ASN A 132 -33.18 30.28 -58.35
N GLY A 133 -33.80 29.14 -58.02
CA GLY A 133 -34.82 28.50 -58.84
C GLY A 133 -36.05 29.39 -59.09
N LYS A 134 -36.57 30.05 -58.03
CA LYS A 134 -37.67 31.01 -58.15
C LYS A 134 -37.31 32.20 -59.05
N TYR A 135 -36.08 32.73 -58.94
CA TYR A 135 -35.60 33.83 -59.77
C TYR A 135 -35.49 33.44 -61.25
N THR A 136 -35.02 32.23 -61.55
CA THR A 136 -34.95 31.72 -62.93
C THR A 136 -36.32 31.46 -63.55
N HIS A 137 -37.31 31.03 -62.77
CA HIS A 137 -38.67 30.82 -63.27
C HIS A 137 -39.36 32.16 -63.58
N ALA A 138 -39.27 33.12 -62.65
CA ALA A 138 -39.82 34.46 -62.83
C ALA A 138 -39.21 35.22 -64.03
N LYS A 139 -37.96 34.91 -64.42
CA LYS A 139 -37.32 35.49 -65.60
C LYS A 139 -37.81 34.85 -66.92
N ARG A 140 -38.27 33.60 -66.88
CA ARG A 140 -38.78 32.87 -68.06
C ARG A 140 -40.23 33.26 -68.37
N ASP A 141 -41.02 33.59 -67.36
CA ASP A 141 -42.44 33.99 -67.51
C ASP A 141 -42.61 35.47 -67.94
N ASN A 142 -41.50 36.22 -68.10
CA ASN A 142 -41.45 37.65 -68.41
C ASN A 142 -40.85 37.94 -69.81
N VAL A 143 -40.82 36.93 -70.69
CA VAL A 143 -40.38 36.97 -72.09
C VAL A 143 -41.50 36.52 -72.99
#